data_AF-A0A6H5GKY7-F1
#
_entry.id   AF-A0A6H5GKY7-F1
#
_cell.length_a   1.000
_cell.length_b   1.000
_cell.length_c   1.000
_cell.angle_alpha   90.00
_cell.angle_beta   90.00
_cell.angle_gamma   90.00
#
_symmetry.space_group_name_H-M   'P 1'
#
loop_
_entity.id
_entity.type
_entity.pdbx_description
1 polymer ?
#
loop_
_entity_poly.entity_id
_entity_poly.type
_entity_poly.pdbx_seq_one_letter_code
_entity_poly.pdbx_strand_id
1 'polypeptide(L)'
;MINELNHDHYLRPFREHHIDPTSITRHDFIETNGDNFMLTIPFLGYLLHGFVTLPRSHLISTFAFRCYLFALTFMIAVTNQIHKWSHTYFGLPRPVVMLQSCHLILPRIHHRYHHVSPHETYYCITTGWLNWPLERIKFWTWLESAITYLTGAKPRDDDMKWAQKRQPTS
;
A
#
# COMPACT_ATOMS: atom_id res chain seq x y z
N MET A 1 -23.86 9.14 13.59
CA MET A 1 -24.05 9.37 12.13
C MET A 1 -22.95 10.19 11.46
N ILE A 2 -21.89 10.64 12.17
CA ILE A 2 -20.73 11.33 11.55
C ILE A 2 -19.46 10.43 11.54
N ASN A 3 -19.44 9.35 12.34
CA ASN A 3 -18.29 8.44 12.43
C ASN A 3 -18.26 7.31 11.39
N GLU A 4 -19.38 7.00 10.71
CA GLU A 4 -19.40 5.93 9.69
C GLU A 4 -19.02 6.44 8.27
N LEU A 5 -19.20 7.73 7.99
CA LEU A 5 -18.97 8.30 6.65
C LEU A 5 -17.49 8.54 6.31
N ASN A 6 -16.60 8.63 7.31
CA ASN A 6 -15.19 8.96 7.09
C ASN A 6 -14.26 7.75 6.94
N HIS A 7 -14.62 6.58 7.50
CA HIS A 7 -13.75 5.39 7.43
C HIS A 7 -13.81 4.69 6.07
N ASP A 8 -14.95 4.76 5.39
CA ASP A 8 -15.11 4.09 4.11
C ASP A 8 -14.34 4.79 2.97
N HIS A 9 -14.03 6.08 3.06
CA HIS A 9 -13.41 6.79 1.93
C HIS A 9 -11.98 6.31 1.64
N TYR A 10 -11.16 6.12 2.69
CA TYR A 10 -9.75 5.72 2.56
C TYR A 10 -9.58 4.28 2.08
N LEU A 11 -10.46 3.38 2.51
CA LEU A 11 -10.39 1.96 2.16
C LEU A 11 -11.19 1.62 0.92
N ARG A 12 -12.12 2.49 0.48
CA ARG A 12 -12.99 2.23 -0.66
C ARG A 12 -12.23 1.93 -1.95
N PRO A 13 -11.22 2.71 -2.38
CA PRO A 13 -10.44 2.36 -3.58
C PRO A 13 -9.82 0.97 -3.46
N PHE A 14 -9.37 0.61 -2.25
CA PHE A 14 -8.83 -0.72 -1.96
C PHE A 14 -9.91 -1.82 -1.96
N ARG A 15 -11.14 -1.55 -1.55
CA ARG A 15 -12.20 -2.56 -1.65
C ARG A 15 -12.72 -2.72 -3.07
N GLU A 16 -12.81 -1.63 -3.81
CA GLU A 16 -13.25 -1.63 -5.21
C GLU A 16 -12.28 -2.39 -6.11
N HIS A 17 -10.96 -2.28 -5.89
CA HIS A 17 -10.00 -3.04 -6.70
C HIS A 17 -9.97 -4.55 -6.41
N HIS A 18 -10.38 -5.02 -5.24
CA HIS A 18 -10.52 -6.47 -5.01
C HIS A 18 -11.74 -7.06 -5.75
N ILE A 19 -12.75 -6.23 -6.11
CA ILE A 19 -13.90 -6.67 -6.91
C ILE A 19 -13.62 -6.48 -8.41
N ASP A 20 -13.14 -5.29 -8.81
CA ASP A 20 -12.66 -4.99 -10.15
C ASP A 20 -11.19 -4.57 -10.07
N PRO A 21 -10.24 -5.51 -10.31
CA PRO A 21 -8.80 -5.25 -10.27
C PRO A 21 -8.33 -4.06 -11.12
N THR A 22 -9.06 -3.72 -12.19
CA THR A 22 -8.68 -2.62 -13.06
C THR A 22 -9.24 -1.27 -12.61
N SER A 23 -10.09 -1.21 -11.58
CA SER A 23 -10.69 0.04 -11.08
C SER A 23 -9.66 1.09 -10.70
N ILE A 24 -8.61 0.70 -9.98
CA ILE A 24 -7.49 1.56 -9.61
C ILE A 24 -6.81 2.24 -10.80
N THR A 25 -6.88 1.66 -12.01
CA THR A 25 -6.29 2.27 -13.21
C THR A 25 -7.05 3.51 -13.70
N ARG A 26 -8.31 3.66 -13.29
CA ARG A 26 -9.22 4.72 -13.73
C ARG A 26 -9.24 5.95 -12.80
N HIS A 27 -8.61 5.85 -11.64
CA HIS A 27 -8.51 6.93 -10.66
C HIS A 27 -7.51 7.98 -11.17
N ASP A 28 -7.67 9.25 -10.83
CA ASP A 28 -6.65 10.26 -11.15
C ASP A 28 -5.44 10.16 -10.21
N PHE A 29 -4.45 11.06 -10.37
CA PHE A 29 -3.25 11.06 -9.53
C PHE A 29 -3.53 11.36 -8.06
N ILE A 30 -4.47 12.25 -7.77
CA ILE A 30 -4.82 12.67 -6.41
C ILE A 30 -5.59 11.55 -5.72
N GLU A 31 -6.57 10.96 -6.40
CA GLU A 31 -7.34 9.84 -5.86
C GLU A 31 -6.46 8.60 -5.64
N THR A 32 -5.46 8.37 -6.49
CA THR A 32 -4.52 7.24 -6.32
C THR A 32 -3.56 7.47 -5.14
N ASN A 33 -3.02 8.68 -4.98
CA ASN A 33 -1.86 8.91 -4.12
C ASN A 33 -2.09 9.86 -2.94
N GLY A 34 -3.24 10.54 -2.89
CA GLY A 34 -3.54 11.61 -1.94
C GLY A 34 -3.40 11.17 -0.50
N ASP A 35 -3.92 9.98 -0.17
CA ASP A 35 -3.84 9.41 1.18
C ASP A 35 -2.40 9.11 1.61
N ASN A 36 -1.59 8.56 0.70
CA ASN A 36 -0.19 8.28 0.95
C ASN A 36 0.61 9.58 1.16
N PHE A 37 0.32 10.61 0.36
CA PHE A 37 0.94 11.93 0.54
C PHE A 37 0.51 12.58 1.86
N MET A 38 -0.79 12.54 2.18
CA MET A 38 -1.30 13.06 3.46
C MET A 38 -0.60 12.40 4.65
N LEU A 39 -0.45 11.07 4.62
CA LEU A 39 0.25 10.32 5.67
C LEU A 39 1.74 10.69 5.78
N THR A 40 2.39 11.02 4.66
CA THR A 40 3.84 11.24 4.59
C THR A 40 4.25 12.68 4.91
N ILE A 41 3.35 13.66 4.77
CA ILE A 41 3.61 15.08 5.04
C ILE A 41 4.23 15.36 6.42
N PRO A 42 3.73 14.83 7.56
CA PRO A 42 4.31 15.13 8.87
C PRO A 42 5.77 14.69 8.99
N PHE A 43 6.13 13.56 8.39
CA PHE A 43 7.49 13.02 8.41
C PHE A 43 8.44 13.84 7.55
N LEU A 44 8.00 14.26 6.35
CA LEU A 44 8.75 15.20 5.52
C LEU A 44 8.91 16.55 6.22
N GLY A 45 7.88 17.03 6.89
CA GLY A 45 7.92 18.25 7.71
C GLY A 45 8.94 18.16 8.84
N TYR A 46 8.98 17.04 9.57
CA TYR A 46 9.99 16.78 10.60
C TYR A 46 11.42 16.77 10.04
N LEU A 47 11.63 16.12 8.89
CA LEU A 47 12.93 16.07 8.23
C LEU A 47 13.39 17.46 7.77
N LEU A 48 12.51 18.22 7.11
CA LEU A 48 12.76 19.57 6.65
C LEU A 48 13.03 20.52 7.81
N HIS A 49 12.17 20.51 8.83
CA HIS A 49 12.35 21.31 10.04
C HIS A 49 13.72 21.02 10.68
N GLY A 50 14.08 19.74 10.81
CA GLY A 50 15.39 19.36 11.36
C GLY A 50 16.55 19.87 10.51
N PHE A 51 16.46 19.77 9.17
CA PHE A 51 17.49 20.26 8.27
C PHE A 51 17.69 21.78 8.33
N VAL A 52 16.61 22.53 8.55
CA VAL A 52 16.64 24.01 8.62
C VAL A 52 17.06 24.51 10.01
N THR A 53 16.68 23.82 11.09
CA THR A 53 16.81 24.37 12.46
C THR A 53 17.92 23.75 13.30
N LEU A 54 18.41 22.55 12.96
CA LEU A 54 19.36 21.83 13.81
C LEU A 54 20.81 22.08 13.39
N PRO A 55 21.75 22.07 14.36
CA PRO A 55 23.17 22.21 14.04
C PRO A 55 23.68 21.00 13.26
N ARG A 56 24.71 21.22 12.44
CA ARG A 56 25.34 20.19 11.58
C ARG A 56 25.77 18.95 12.37
N SER A 57 26.28 19.12 13.59
CA SER A 57 26.69 18.00 14.45
C SER A 57 25.54 17.03 14.75
N HIS A 58 24.34 17.56 15.00
CA HIS A 58 23.14 16.76 15.24
C HIS A 58 22.62 16.09 13.95
N LEU A 59 22.73 16.78 12.80
CA LEU A 59 22.39 16.19 11.51
C LEU A 59 23.29 15.00 11.16
N ILE A 60 24.60 15.10 11.45
CA ILE A 60 25.56 14.02 11.24
C ILE A 60 25.26 12.85 12.18
N SER A 61 25.04 13.11 13.48
CA SER A 61 24.78 12.03 14.45
C SER A 61 23.47 11.29 14.19
N THR A 62 22.48 11.94 13.57
CA THR A 62 21.18 11.35 13.23
C THR A 62 21.02 10.99 11.75
N PHE A 63 22.09 11.07 10.96
CA PHE A 63 22.03 10.97 9.50
C PHE A 63 21.39 9.66 9.02
N ALA A 64 21.85 8.52 9.55
CA ALA A 64 21.34 7.21 9.14
C ALA A 64 19.83 7.07 9.38
N PHE A 65 19.36 7.51 10.55
CA PHE A 65 17.93 7.49 10.89
C PHE A 65 17.12 8.41 9.97
N ARG A 66 17.63 9.60 9.67
CA ARG A 66 16.96 10.54 8.75
C ARG A 66 16.90 10.01 7.33
N CYS A 67 17.96 9.36 6.85
CA CYS A 67 17.96 8.68 5.54
C CYS A 67 16.95 7.52 5.50
N TYR A 68 16.92 6.70 6.55
CA TYR A 68 15.92 5.64 6.68
C TYR A 68 14.50 6.21 6.65
N LEU A 69 14.23 7.23 7.47
CA LEU A 69 12.91 7.86 7.54
C LEU A 69 12.52 8.47 6.19
N PHE A 70 13.44 9.14 5.51
CA PHE A 70 13.22 9.67 4.17
C PHE A 70 12.88 8.56 3.17
N ALA A 71 13.67 7.49 3.12
CA ALA A 71 13.45 6.37 2.21
C ALA A 71 12.10 5.68 2.48
N LEU A 72 11.76 5.43 3.75
CA LEU A 72 10.48 4.87 4.16
C LEU A 72 9.31 5.76 3.71
N THR A 73 9.41 7.06 3.99
CA THR A 73 8.41 8.07 3.64
C THR A 73 8.20 8.14 2.12
N PHE A 74 9.30 8.13 1.35
CA PHE A 74 9.25 8.09 -0.10
C PHE A 74 8.56 6.83 -0.63
N MET A 75 8.90 5.65 -0.10
CA MET A 75 8.31 4.38 -0.53
C MET A 75 6.80 4.30 -0.20
N ILE A 76 6.37 4.84 0.94
CA ILE A 76 4.95 4.96 1.28
C ILE A 76 4.26 5.89 0.28
N ALA A 77 4.82 7.07 0.01
CA ALA A 77 4.23 8.06 -0.88
C ALA A 77 3.92 7.48 -2.28
N VAL A 78 4.79 6.62 -2.81
CA VAL A 78 4.65 6.06 -4.17
C VAL A 78 3.98 4.69 -4.24
N THR A 79 3.67 4.04 -3.11
CA THR A 79 3.23 2.63 -3.14
C THR A 79 1.92 2.43 -3.91
N ASN A 80 0.95 3.34 -3.80
CA ASN A 80 -0.31 3.23 -4.53
C ASN A 80 -0.12 3.43 -6.03
N GLN A 81 0.80 4.31 -6.43
CA GLN A 81 1.13 4.48 -7.85
C GLN A 81 1.76 3.21 -8.44
N ILE A 82 2.64 2.57 -7.67
CA ILE A 82 3.26 1.29 -8.07
C ILE A 82 2.21 0.18 -8.17
N HIS A 83 1.30 0.12 -7.20
CA HIS A 83 0.16 -0.80 -7.22
C HIS A 83 -0.72 -0.57 -8.45
N LYS A 84 -1.08 0.68 -8.77
CA LYS A 84 -1.82 1.02 -9.99
C LYS A 84 -1.09 0.54 -11.27
N TRP A 85 0.23 0.70 -11.32
CA TRP A 85 1.04 0.22 -12.44
C TRP A 85 1.08 -1.31 -12.56
N SER A 86 0.90 -2.07 -11.48
CA SER A 86 0.81 -3.53 -11.56
C SER A 86 -0.48 -4.02 -12.23
N HIS A 87 -1.52 -3.18 -12.25
CA HIS A 87 -2.78 -3.39 -12.99
C HIS A 87 -2.82 -2.74 -14.38
N THR A 88 -1.81 -1.94 -14.75
CA THR A 88 -1.79 -1.22 -16.03
C THR A 88 -0.98 -1.99 -17.08
N TYR A 89 -1.66 -2.63 -18.02
CA TYR A 89 -1.01 -3.51 -19.02
C TYR A 89 -0.46 -2.78 -20.25
N PHE A 90 -1.09 -1.67 -20.65
CA PHE A 90 -0.74 -0.91 -21.84
C PHE A 90 -0.38 0.54 -21.49
N GLY A 91 0.47 1.18 -22.28
CA GLY A 91 0.76 2.62 -22.14
C GLY A 91 1.67 3.02 -20.97
N LEU A 92 2.26 2.06 -20.24
CA LEU A 92 3.23 2.41 -19.19
C LEU A 92 4.55 2.95 -19.78
N PRO A 93 5.18 3.96 -19.14
CA PRO A 93 6.50 4.43 -19.52
C PRO A 93 7.54 3.31 -19.45
N ARG A 94 8.50 3.30 -20.39
CA ARG A 94 9.59 2.31 -20.44
C ARG A 94 10.36 2.16 -19.12
N PRO A 95 10.69 3.24 -18.38
CA PRO A 95 11.35 3.08 -17.09
C PRO A 95 10.53 2.30 -16.07
N VAL A 96 9.21 2.49 -16.04
CA VAL A 96 8.32 1.74 -15.12
C VAL A 96 8.35 0.26 -15.46
N VAL A 97 8.21 -0.08 -16.75
CA VAL A 97 8.26 -1.48 -17.21
C VAL A 97 9.61 -2.11 -16.88
N MET A 98 10.71 -1.38 -17.08
CA MET A 98 12.06 -1.84 -16.72
C MET A 98 12.18 -2.11 -15.22
N LEU A 99 11.73 -1.19 -14.36
CA LEU A 99 11.75 -1.36 -12.90
C LEU A 99 10.92 -2.58 -12.46
N GLN A 100 9.77 -2.82 -13.10
CA GLN A 100 8.95 -4.02 -12.86
C GLN A 100 9.68 -5.30 -13.30
N SER A 101 10.31 -5.30 -14.49
CA SER A 101 11.08 -6.45 -15.00
C SER A 101 12.30 -6.76 -14.14
N CYS A 102 12.94 -5.75 -13.57
CA CYS A 102 14.05 -5.89 -12.62
C CYS A 102 13.58 -6.21 -11.19
N HIS A 103 12.28 -6.35 -10.93
CA HIS A 103 11.70 -6.58 -9.61
C HIS A 103 12.08 -5.51 -8.57
N LEU A 104 12.38 -4.29 -9.02
CA LEU A 104 12.67 -3.15 -8.15
C LEU A 104 11.37 -2.50 -7.63
N ILE A 105 10.31 -2.57 -8.44
CA ILE A 105 8.94 -2.22 -8.06
C ILE A 105 8.01 -3.38 -8.41
N LEU A 106 6.80 -3.40 -7.85
CA LEU A 106 5.85 -4.50 -7.95
C LEU A 106 5.60 -4.97 -9.40
N PRO A 107 6.03 -6.20 -9.76
CA PRO A 107 5.71 -6.78 -11.05
C PRO A 107 4.22 -7.15 -11.14
N ARG A 108 3.64 -7.00 -12.33
CA ARG A 108 2.23 -7.37 -12.61
C ARG A 108 1.92 -8.82 -12.22
N ILE A 109 2.83 -9.74 -12.55
CA ILE A 109 2.64 -11.17 -12.28
C ILE A 109 2.66 -11.48 -10.77
N HIS A 110 3.51 -10.80 -9.99
CA HIS A 110 3.53 -10.98 -8.53
C HIS A 110 2.23 -10.49 -7.91
N HIS A 111 1.73 -9.33 -8.35
CA HIS A 111 0.47 -8.82 -7.84
C HIS A 111 -0.72 -9.68 -8.27
N ARG A 112 -0.67 -10.30 -9.45
CA ARG A 112 -1.71 -11.24 -9.87
C ARG A 112 -1.90 -12.39 -8.89
N TYR A 113 -0.85 -12.89 -8.22
CA TYR A 113 -1.00 -13.94 -7.21
C TYR A 113 -1.85 -13.50 -6.02
N HIS A 114 -1.78 -12.22 -5.64
CA HIS A 114 -2.61 -11.65 -4.59
C HIS A 114 -4.11 -11.67 -4.95
N HIS A 115 -4.43 -11.42 -6.23
CA HIS A 115 -5.81 -11.46 -6.75
C HIS A 115 -6.37 -12.88 -6.99
N VAL A 116 -5.59 -13.92 -6.70
CA VAL A 116 -6.11 -15.30 -6.74
C VAL A 116 -6.82 -15.59 -5.42
N SER A 117 -8.07 -16.05 -5.51
CA SER A 117 -8.81 -16.55 -4.35
C SER A 117 -7.96 -17.58 -3.57
N PRO A 118 -7.85 -17.47 -2.23
CA PRO A 118 -8.69 -16.70 -1.32
C PRO A 118 -8.12 -15.32 -0.86
N HIS A 119 -7.25 -14.69 -1.67
CA HIS A 119 -6.65 -13.38 -1.39
C HIS A 119 -5.81 -13.31 -0.10
N GLU A 120 -5.05 -14.37 0.18
CA GLU A 120 -4.32 -14.51 1.45
C GLU A 120 -2.80 -14.62 1.31
N THR A 121 -2.29 -14.25 0.15
CA THR A 121 -0.86 -14.31 -0.15
C THR A 121 -0.41 -13.05 -0.89
N TYR A 122 0.89 -12.81 -0.90
CA TYR A 122 1.53 -11.75 -1.70
C TYR A 122 1.05 -10.33 -1.37
N TYR A 123 0.87 -10.02 -0.08
CA TYR A 123 0.37 -8.72 0.42
C TYR A 123 1.26 -7.51 0.12
N CYS A 124 2.56 -7.69 -0.15
CA CYS A 124 3.46 -6.56 -0.42
C CYS A 124 3.23 -5.99 -1.83
N ILE A 125 2.83 -4.71 -1.88
CA ILE A 125 2.48 -4.00 -3.11
C ILE A 125 3.52 -2.95 -3.60
N THR A 126 4.65 -2.80 -2.91
CA THR A 126 5.69 -1.84 -3.35
C THR A 126 6.73 -2.49 -4.25
N THR A 127 7.42 -3.54 -3.80
CA THR A 127 8.53 -4.16 -4.56
C THR A 127 8.22 -5.58 -5.02
N GLY A 128 7.27 -6.26 -4.39
CA GLY A 128 6.82 -7.60 -4.76
C GLY A 128 7.78 -8.75 -4.42
N TRP A 129 9.09 -8.54 -4.34
CA TRP A 129 10.06 -9.61 -4.00
C TRP A 129 10.01 -10.00 -2.52
N LEU A 130 9.63 -9.07 -1.63
CA LEU A 130 9.46 -9.32 -0.20
C LEU A 130 8.34 -10.32 0.11
N ASN A 131 7.43 -10.56 -0.83
CA ASN A 131 6.41 -11.58 -0.68
C ASN A 131 7.02 -12.97 -0.51
N TRP A 132 7.97 -13.37 -1.37
CA TRP A 132 8.57 -14.70 -1.30
C TRP A 132 9.13 -15.08 0.08
N PRO A 133 10.02 -14.28 0.73
CA PRO A 133 10.50 -14.62 2.06
C PRO A 133 9.40 -14.58 3.13
N LEU A 134 8.43 -13.66 3.04
CA LEU A 134 7.33 -13.57 4.00
C LEU A 134 6.36 -14.75 3.90
N GLU A 135 6.06 -15.23 2.68
CA GLU A 135 5.28 -16.45 2.45
C GLU A 135 6.01 -17.69 2.98
N ARG A 136 7.35 -17.77 2.79
CA ARG A 136 8.17 -18.89 3.29
C ARG A 136 8.08 -19.06 4.80
N ILE A 137 8.00 -17.96 5.55
CA ILE A 137 7.88 -17.98 7.02
C ILE A 137 6.42 -17.86 7.49
N LYS A 138 5.45 -17.84 6.58
CA LYS A 138 4.01 -17.65 6.87
C LYS A 138 3.73 -16.40 7.71
N PHE A 139 4.50 -15.33 7.48
CA PHE A 139 4.47 -14.12 8.30
C PHE A 139 3.06 -13.55 8.42
N TRP A 140 2.38 -13.37 7.30
CA TRP A 140 1.04 -12.78 7.26
C TRP A 140 -0.01 -13.68 7.92
N THR A 141 0.05 -15.00 7.72
CA THR A 141 -0.85 -15.95 8.38
C THR A 141 -0.71 -15.90 9.90
N TRP A 142 0.52 -15.82 10.41
CA TRP A 142 0.77 -15.67 11.85
C TRP A 142 0.26 -14.33 12.38
N LEU A 143 0.47 -13.24 11.63
CA LEU A 143 0.01 -11.92 12.01
C LEU A 143 -1.53 -11.85 12.04
N GLU A 144 -2.21 -12.36 11.01
CA GLU A 144 -3.67 -12.47 10.97
C GLU A 144 -4.22 -13.29 12.14
N SER A 145 -3.57 -14.42 12.46
CA SER A 145 -3.95 -15.27 13.59
C SER A 145 -3.79 -14.54 14.92
N ALA A 146 -2.68 -13.81 15.10
CA ALA A 146 -2.43 -13.01 16.30
C ALA A 146 -3.46 -11.88 16.46
N ILE A 147 -3.77 -11.15 15.38
CA ILE A 147 -4.80 -10.10 15.39
C ILE A 147 -6.15 -10.71 15.75
N THR A 148 -6.52 -11.83 15.13
CA THR A 148 -7.78 -12.53 15.44
C THR A 148 -7.84 -12.96 16.90
N TYR A 149 -6.75 -13.52 17.43
CA TYR A 149 -6.69 -13.96 18.82
C TYR A 149 -6.81 -12.79 19.81
N LEU A 150 -6.13 -11.68 19.54
CA LEU A 150 -6.07 -10.53 20.44
C LEU A 150 -7.32 -9.64 20.38
N THR A 151 -7.99 -9.58 19.23
CA THR A 151 -9.06 -8.61 18.98
C THR A 151 -10.40 -9.24 18.60
N GLY A 152 -10.42 -10.52 18.21
CA GLY A 152 -11.58 -11.18 17.61
C GLY A 152 -11.86 -10.78 16.16
N ALA A 153 -11.11 -9.83 15.58
CA ALA A 153 -11.29 -9.40 14.20
C ALA A 153 -10.87 -10.51 13.23
N LYS A 154 -11.79 -10.93 12.35
CA LYS A 154 -11.53 -11.97 11.35
C LYS A 154 -11.01 -11.34 10.06
N PRO A 155 -9.93 -11.88 9.45
CA PRO A 155 -9.44 -11.39 8.17
C PRO A 155 -10.55 -11.39 7.12
N ARG A 156 -10.63 -10.31 6.33
CA ARG A 156 -11.51 -10.18 5.15
C ARG A 156 -13.03 -10.23 5.45
N ASP A 157 -13.44 -10.28 6.71
CA ASP A 157 -14.87 -10.29 7.10
C ASP A 157 -15.57 -8.98 6.74
N ASP A 158 -14.84 -7.86 6.79
CA ASP A 158 -15.33 -6.54 6.41
C ASP A 158 -15.44 -6.35 4.89
N ASP A 159 -14.51 -6.90 4.10
CA ASP A 159 -14.58 -6.90 2.63
C ASP A 159 -15.85 -7.60 2.13
N MET A 160 -16.16 -8.78 2.69
CA MET A 160 -17.37 -9.55 2.35
C MET A 160 -18.65 -8.79 2.69
N LYS A 161 -18.70 -8.17 3.88
CA LYS A 161 -19.84 -7.33 4.30
C LYS A 161 -20.00 -6.11 3.40
N TRP A 162 -18.90 -5.49 3.01
CA TRP A 162 -18.91 -4.31 2.14
C TRP A 162 -19.39 -4.65 0.72
N ALA A 163 -18.97 -5.80 0.16
CA ALA A 163 -19.41 -6.27 -1.14
C ALA A 163 -20.92 -6.59 -1.17
N GLN A 164 -21.44 -7.23 -0.12
CA GLN A 164 -22.87 -7.58 -0.01
C GLN A 164 -23.79 -6.35 0.05
N LYS A 165 -23.37 -5.27 0.72
CA LYS A 165 -24.16 -4.02 0.82
C LYS A 165 -24.43 -3.33 -0.53
N ARG A 166 -23.70 -3.68 -1.58
CA ARG A 166 -23.77 -3.04 -2.91
C ARG A 166 -24.36 -3.91 -4.01
N GLN A 167 -24.75 -5.15 -3.70
CA GLN A 167 -25.57 -5.92 -4.64
C GLN A 167 -27.02 -5.42 -4.55
N PRO A 168 -27.71 -5.16 -5.68
CA PRO A 168 -29.14 -4.86 -5.63
C PRO A 168 -29.83 -6.08 -5.02
N THR A 169 -30.65 -5.86 -3.99
CA THR A 169 -31.58 -6.89 -3.51
C THR A 169 -32.48 -7.27 -4.68
N SER A 170 -32.39 -8.52 -5.12
CA SER A 170 -33.29 -9.12 -6.11
C SER A 170 -34.75 -9.02 -5.69
#